data_AF-A0A7Y5VAD6-F1
#
_entry.id   AF-A0A7Y5VAD6-F1
#
_cell.length_a   1.000
_cell.length_b   1.000
_cell.length_c   1.000
_cell.angle_alpha   90.00
_cell.angle_beta   90.00
_cell.angle_gamma   90.00
#
_symmetry.space_group_name_H-M   'P 1'
#
loop_
_entity.id
_entity.type
_entity.pdbx_description
1 polymer ?
#
loop_
_entity_poly.entity_id
_entity_poly.type
_entity_poly.pdbx_seq_one_letter_code
_entity_poly.pdbx_strand_id
1 'polypeptide(L)'
;MSQAINAAIAFADALTIRFSGTKNTGEHSNVALVLRRALGDRADPTQLQRLQRVVGRKDATQYGHRQGTLDEARQLVEQCERFAEWAERLLSGM
;
A
#
# COMPACT_ATOMS: atom_id res chain seq x y z
N MET A 1 14.34 1.35 0.55
CA MET A 1 13.01 1.94 0.27
C MET A 1 12.12 1.01 -0.55
N SER A 2 12.57 0.48 -1.68
CA SER A 2 11.77 -0.42 -2.55
C SER A 2 11.05 -1.57 -1.81
N GLN A 3 11.70 -2.22 -0.83
CA GLN A 3 11.09 -3.36 -0.13
C GLN A 3 9.85 -3.03 0.70
N ALA A 4 9.84 -1.89 1.41
CA ALA A 4 8.66 -1.46 2.18
C ALA A 4 7.47 -1.15 1.24
N ILE A 5 7.77 -0.60 0.06
CA ILE A 5 6.73 -0.32 -0.95
C ILE A 5 6.17 -1.63 -1.52
N ASN A 6 7.05 -2.58 -1.88
CA ASN A 6 6.63 -3.89 -2.38
C ASN A 6 5.81 -4.65 -1.33
N ALA A 7 6.16 -4.55 -0.06
CA ALA A 7 5.38 -5.13 1.04
C ALA A 7 3.98 -4.52 1.13
N ALA A 8 3.85 -3.19 1.09
CA ALA A 8 2.55 -2.52 1.10
C ALA A 8 1.68 -2.92 -0.11
N ILE A 9 2.28 -3.07 -1.29
CA ILE A 9 1.60 -3.59 -2.49
C ILE A 9 1.14 -5.03 -2.26
N ALA A 10 1.99 -5.90 -1.70
CA ALA A 10 1.63 -7.29 -1.44
C ALA A 10 0.46 -7.42 -0.45
N PHE A 11 0.39 -6.59 0.60
CA PHE A 11 -0.76 -6.54 1.50
C PHE A 11 -2.04 -6.08 0.78
N ALA A 12 -1.94 -5.06 -0.08
CA ALA A 12 -3.08 -4.63 -0.89
C ALA A 12 -3.54 -5.71 -1.88
N ASP A 13 -2.60 -6.45 -2.47
CA ASP A 13 -2.89 -7.62 -3.32
C ASP A 13 -3.59 -8.72 -2.52
N ALA A 14 -3.13 -9.04 -1.31
CA ALA A 14 -3.77 -10.03 -0.46
C ALA A 14 -5.23 -9.65 -0.11
N LEU A 15 -5.47 -8.38 0.20
CA LEU A 15 -6.83 -7.86 0.46
C LEU A 15 -7.71 -7.92 -0.79
N THR A 16 -7.21 -7.46 -1.94
CA THR A 16 -7.97 -7.51 -3.21
C THR A 16 -8.29 -8.94 -3.62
N ILE A 17 -7.34 -9.86 -3.50
CA ILE A 17 -7.57 -11.29 -3.76
C ILE A 17 -8.64 -11.84 -2.81
N ARG A 18 -8.56 -11.54 -1.51
CA ARG A 18 -9.54 -12.05 -0.54
C ARG A 18 -10.95 -11.53 -0.79
N PHE A 19 -11.11 -10.24 -1.05
CA PHE A 19 -12.43 -9.59 -1.05
C PHE A 19 -13.06 -9.46 -2.43
N SER A 20 -12.27 -9.53 -3.52
CA SER A 20 -12.80 -9.48 -4.90
C SER A 20 -12.31 -10.61 -5.81
N GLY A 21 -11.47 -11.54 -5.32
CA GLY A 21 -10.95 -12.65 -6.13
C GLY A 21 -9.96 -12.20 -7.22
N THR A 22 -9.54 -10.94 -7.20
CA THR A 22 -8.70 -10.33 -8.23
C THR A 22 -7.40 -9.81 -7.63
N LYS A 23 -6.28 -10.11 -8.27
CA LYS A 23 -5.00 -9.47 -7.97
C LYS A 23 -4.91 -8.15 -8.73
N ASN A 24 -4.31 -7.12 -8.13
CA ASN A 24 -3.97 -5.93 -8.89
C ASN A 24 -2.85 -6.26 -9.90
N THR A 25 -3.20 -6.36 -11.18
CA THR A 25 -2.24 -6.55 -12.29
C THR A 25 -1.93 -5.27 -13.03
N GLY A 26 -2.52 -4.14 -12.62
CA GLY A 26 -2.34 -2.85 -13.27
C GLY A 26 -1.14 -2.06 -12.74
N GLU A 27 -0.98 -0.85 -13.28
CA GLU A 27 -0.01 0.13 -12.76
C GLU A 27 -0.18 0.29 -11.24
N HIS A 28 0.92 0.17 -10.51
CA HIS A 28 0.93 0.25 -9.05
C HIS A 28 0.34 1.58 -8.53
N SER A 29 0.36 2.63 -9.36
CA SER A 29 -0.30 3.92 -9.11
C SER A 29 -1.81 3.80 -8.85
N ASN A 30 -2.47 2.75 -9.34
CA ASN A 30 -3.91 2.51 -9.16
C ASN A 30 -4.27 1.59 -7.98
N VAL A 31 -3.29 1.12 -7.20
CA VAL A 31 -3.52 0.09 -6.17
C VAL A 31 -4.57 0.48 -5.13
N ALA A 32 -4.62 1.76 -4.72
CA ALA A 32 -5.60 2.22 -3.74
C ALA A 32 -7.03 2.28 -4.31
N LEU A 33 -7.18 2.58 -5.60
CA LEU A 33 -8.49 2.57 -6.25
C LEU A 33 -9.01 1.13 -6.38
N VAL A 34 -8.15 0.20 -6.79
CA VAL A 34 -8.50 -1.23 -6.88
C VAL A 34 -8.86 -1.77 -5.50
N LEU A 35 -8.07 -1.45 -4.47
CA LEU A 35 -8.34 -1.85 -3.09
C LEU A 35 -9.67 -1.28 -2.57
N ARG A 36 -9.96 0.00 -2.83
CA ARG A 36 -11.25 0.60 -2.47
C ARG A 36 -12.43 -0.15 -3.09
N ARG A 37 -12.33 -0.48 -4.38
CA ARG A 37 -13.37 -1.23 -5.10
C ARG A 37 -13.56 -2.64 -4.53
N ALA A 38 -12.47 -3.31 -4.15
CA ALA A 38 -12.52 -4.64 -3.58
C ALA A 38 -13.16 -4.66 -2.18
N LEU A 39 -12.86 -3.67 -1.34
CA LEU A 39 -13.34 -3.62 0.05
C LEU A 39 -14.76 -3.07 0.22
N GLY A 40 -15.22 -2.21 -0.70
CA GLY A 40 -16.51 -1.52 -0.57
C GLY A 40 -16.57 -0.72 0.74
N ASP A 41 -17.62 -0.93 1.54
CA ASP A 41 -17.83 -0.23 2.80
C ASP A 41 -16.78 -0.52 3.89
N ARG A 42 -15.97 -1.58 3.71
CA ARG A 42 -14.86 -1.92 4.62
C ARG A 42 -13.61 -1.06 4.35
N ALA A 43 -13.61 -0.27 3.28
CA ALA A 43 -12.49 0.55 2.90
C ALA A 43 -12.32 1.72 3.88
N ASP A 44 -11.21 1.72 4.63
CA ASP A 44 -10.82 2.84 5.48
C ASP A 44 -10.11 3.92 4.62
N PRO A 45 -10.68 5.14 4.48
CA PRO A 45 -10.09 6.22 3.68
C PRO A 45 -8.67 6.60 4.12
N THR A 46 -8.37 6.54 5.43
CA THR A 46 -7.05 6.84 5.97
C THR A 46 -6.02 5.82 5.49
N GLN A 47 -6.40 4.56 5.41
CA GLN A 47 -5.51 3.48 4.95
C GLN A 47 -5.29 3.51 3.45
N LEU A 48 -6.33 3.85 2.68
CA LEU A 48 -6.19 4.11 1.25
C LEU A 48 -5.22 5.26 0.96
N GLN A 49 -5.34 6.37 1.70
CA GLN A 49 -4.42 7.51 1.56
C GLN A 49 -2.99 7.14 1.98
N ARG A 50 -2.83 6.36 3.05
CA ARG A 50 -1.53 5.84 3.50
C ARG A 50 -0.87 5.00 2.41
N LEU A 51 -1.61 4.06 1.81
CA LEU A 51 -1.13 3.24 0.70
C LEU A 51 -0.70 4.09 -0.50
N GLN A 52 -1.50 5.09 -0.88
CA GLN A 52 -1.14 6.02 -1.97
C GLN A 52 0.18 6.75 -1.70
N ARG A 53 0.40 7.23 -0.47
CA ARG A 53 1.65 7.92 -0.10
C ARG A 53 2.86 6.98 -0.14
N VAL A 54 2.70 5.75 0.35
CA VAL A 54 3.78 4.74 0.35
C VAL A 54 4.17 4.39 -1.08
N VAL A 55 3.19 4.13 -1.95
CA VAL A 55 3.44 3.74 -3.34
C VAL A 55 3.92 4.91 -4.19
N GLY A 56 3.37 6.12 -4.00
CA GLY A 56 3.82 7.31 -4.74
C GLY A 56 5.27 7.72 -4.45
N ARG A 57 5.87 7.30 -3.33
CA ARG A 57 7.31 7.47 -3.08
C ARG A 57 8.18 6.63 -4.02
N LYS A 58 7.66 5.55 -4.60
CA LYS A 58 8.36 4.75 -5.62
C LYS A 58 8.60 5.60 -6.85
N ASP A 59 7.57 6.28 -7.33
CA ASP A 59 7.64 7.09 -8.55
C ASP A 59 8.59 8.29 -8.37
N ALA A 60 8.56 8.93 -7.19
CA ALA A 60 9.47 10.04 -6.86
C ALA A 60 10.94 9.61 -6.76
N THR A 61 11.24 8.37 -6.36
CA THR A 61 12.61 7.86 -6.25
C THR A 61 13.11 7.23 -7.56
N GLN A 62 12.20 6.74 -8.42
CA GLN A 62 12.52 6.05 -9.67
C GLN A 62 12.69 7.00 -10.87
N TYR A 63 12.06 8.18 -10.86
CA TYR A 63 12.14 9.16 -11.97
C TYR A 63 13.18 10.29 -11.80
N GLY A 64 13.97 10.28 -10.72
CA GLY A 64 15.28 10.95 -10.69
C GLY A 64 15.43 12.14 -9.74
N HIS A 65 16.69 12.27 -9.28
CA HIS A 65 17.39 13.44 -8.71
C HIS A 65 17.61 13.55 -7.19
N ARG A 66 17.12 12.64 -6.34
CA ARG A 66 17.50 12.66 -4.92
C ARG A 66 17.60 11.29 -4.28
N GLN A 67 18.74 11.01 -3.64
CA GLN A 67 18.85 9.92 -2.67
C GLN A 67 17.96 10.26 -1.47
N GLY A 68 17.04 9.36 -1.13
CA GLY A 68 16.17 9.57 0.04
C GLY A 68 16.96 9.53 1.34
N THR A 69 16.48 10.27 2.35
CA THR A 69 17.13 10.34 3.66
C THR A 69 16.79 9.12 4.53
N LEU A 70 17.59 8.89 5.58
CA LEU A 70 17.28 7.85 6.58
C LEU A 70 15.90 8.09 7.23
N ASP A 71 15.55 9.33 7.50
CA ASP A 71 14.26 9.68 8.10
C ASP A 71 13.09 9.43 7.14
N GLU A 72 13.25 9.73 5.85
CA GLU A 72 12.26 9.39 4.83
C GLU A 72 12.07 7.87 4.75
N ALA A 73 13.16 7.09 4.84
CA ALA A 73 13.10 5.63 4.86
C ALA A 73 12.42 5.09 6.12
N ARG A 74 12.73 5.62 7.31
CA ARG A 74 12.08 5.25 8.57
C ARG A 74 10.58 5.53 8.55
N GLN A 75 10.20 6.73 8.10
CA GLN A 75 8.79 7.08 7.92
C GLN A 75 8.11 6.13 6.93
N LEU A 76 8.77 5.75 5.84
CA LEU A 76 8.20 4.82 4.85
C LEU A 76 7.92 3.44 5.47
N VAL A 77 8.86 2.93 6.28
CA VAL A 77 8.70 1.67 7.00
C VAL A 77 7.54 1.76 7.99
N GLU A 78 7.50 2.80 8.81
CA GLU A 78 6.41 3.02 9.79
C GLU A 78 5.03 3.11 9.10
N GLN A 79 4.94 3.79 7.97
CA GLN A 79 3.69 3.85 7.20
C GLN A 79 3.32 2.49 6.61
N CYS A 80 4.30 1.68 6.19
CA CYS A 80 4.06 0.34 5.71
C CYS A 80 3.57 -0.59 6.84
N GLU A 81 4.20 -0.54 8.02
CA GLU A 81 3.83 -1.35 9.18
C GLU A 81 2.40 -1.06 9.63
N ARG A 82 2.03 0.21 9.78
CA ARG A 82 0.66 0.60 10.13
C ARG A 82 -0.38 0.19 9.09
N PHE A 83 0.00 0.16 7.81
CA PHE A 83 -0.88 -0.36 6.77
C PHE A 83 -1.02 -1.88 6.88
N ALA A 84 0.09 -2.59 7.11
CA ALA A 84 0.14 -4.03 7.32
C ALA A 84 -0.74 -4.46 8.50
N GLU A 85 -0.60 -3.82 9.66
CA GLU A 85 -1.41 -4.10 10.86
C GLU A 85 -2.92 -3.95 10.61
N TRP A 86 -3.33 -2.97 9.80
CA TRP A 86 -4.73 -2.83 9.41
C TRP A 86 -5.16 -3.92 8.41
N ALA A 87 -4.32 -4.21 7.42
CA ALA A 87 -4.59 -5.25 6.44
C ALA A 87 -4.72 -6.63 7.11
N GLU A 88 -3.83 -6.95 8.04
CA GLU A 88 -3.83 -8.21 8.79
C GLU A 88 -5.08 -8.38 9.65
N ARG A 89 -5.59 -7.31 10.27
CA ARG A 89 -6.89 -7.37 10.99
C ARG A 89 -8.03 -7.77 10.05
N LEU A 90 -8.15 -7.10 8.91
CA LEU A 90 -9.14 -7.44 7.87
C LEU A 90 -8.97 -8.87 7.33
N LEU A 91 -7.73 -9.32 7.11
CA LEU A 91 -7.42 -10.68 6.66
C LEU A 91 -7.67 -11.73 7.75
N SER A 92 -7.55 -11.38 9.02
CA SER A 92 -7.84 -12.30 10.12
C SER A 92 -9.32 -12.35 10.48
N GLY A 93 -10.12 -11.42 9.96
CA GLY A 93 -11.53 -11.26 10.35
C GLY A 93 -11.70 -10.66 11.75
N MET A 94 -10.66 -9.99 12.26
CA MET A 94 -10.65 -9.25 13.53
C MET A 94 -10.82 -7.75 13.32
#